data_AF-A0A815GJP5-F1
#
_entry.id   AF-A0A815GJP5-F1
#
_cell.length_a   1.000
_cell.length_b   1.000
_cell.length_c   1.000
_cell.angle_alpha   90.00
_cell.angle_beta   90.00
_cell.angle_gamma   90.00
#
_symmetry.space_group_name_H-M   'P 1'
#
loop_
_entity.id
_entity.type
_entity.pdbx_description
1 polymer ?
#
loop_
_entity_poly.entity_id
_entity_poly.type
_entity_poly.pdbx_seq_one_letter_code
_entity_poly.pdbx_strand_id
1 'polypeptide(L)'
;MFITTPAHFSVELNAHSLLGICLLVAQKQLPESALSISNYHSQSCESTFRLTRSMSGAFSSIVNFTIEQFLKRAGKLSVLTEIENQSESGQLKCPLKFPKHHKRQRKRTILKKQIAGSSMNHLTIDNIQKAIYRAFDDAYNLLSTVDINSALRK
;
A
#
# COMPACT_ATOMS: atom_id res chain seq x y z
N MET A 1 11.06 -19.01 -18.11
CA MET A 1 9.77 -18.32 -17.85
C MET A 1 9.75 -17.06 -18.71
N PHE A 2 8.87 -16.97 -19.72
CA PHE A 2 8.83 -15.80 -20.59
C PHE A 2 7.82 -14.79 -20.05
N ILE A 3 8.30 -13.70 -19.49
CA ILE A 3 7.51 -12.51 -19.15
C ILE A 3 7.31 -11.75 -20.46
N THR A 4 6.08 -11.31 -20.74
CA THR A 4 5.82 -10.50 -21.93
C THR A 4 6.49 -9.13 -21.79
N THR A 5 6.91 -8.51 -22.89
CA THR A 5 7.53 -7.18 -22.86
C THR A 5 6.72 -6.14 -22.07
N PRO A 6 5.36 -6.07 -22.19
CA PRO A 6 4.56 -5.17 -21.34
C PRO A 6 4.64 -5.49 -19.85
N ALA A 7 4.68 -6.77 -19.48
CA ALA A 7 4.80 -7.19 -18.09
C ALA A 7 6.20 -6.86 -17.54
N HIS A 8 7.26 -6.97 -18.34
CA HIS A 8 8.61 -6.52 -17.97
C HIS A 8 8.62 -5.03 -17.63
N PHE A 9 8.12 -4.17 -18.53
CA PHE A 9 8.05 -2.72 -18.27
C PHE A 9 7.18 -2.37 -17.07
N SER A 10 6.11 -3.14 -16.83
CA SER A 10 5.25 -2.93 -15.66
C SER A 10 6.00 -3.20 -14.35
N VAL A 11 6.83 -4.25 -14.30
CA VAL A 11 7.68 -4.56 -13.14
C VAL A 11 8.70 -3.45 -12.92
N GLU A 12 9.36 -3.00 -13.98
CA GLU A 12 10.34 -1.91 -13.94
C GLU A 12 9.73 -0.59 -13.44
N LEU A 13 8.55 -0.21 -13.96
CA LEU A 13 7.83 1.00 -13.55
C LEU A 13 7.45 0.95 -12.07
N ASN A 14 6.94 -0.21 -11.61
CA ASN A 14 6.59 -0.41 -10.20
C ASN A 14 7.83 -0.32 -9.30
N ALA A 15 8.96 -0.88 -9.72
CA ALA A 15 10.22 -0.81 -8.97
C ALA A 15 10.73 0.63 -8.84
N HIS A 16 10.75 1.39 -9.95
CA HIS A 16 11.15 2.80 -9.93
C HIS A 16 10.21 3.67 -9.09
N SER A 17 8.91 3.41 -9.16
CA SER A 17 7.91 4.14 -8.37
C SER A 17 8.10 3.89 -6.87
N LEU A 18 8.36 2.63 -6.48
CA LEU A 18 8.66 2.28 -5.09
C LEU A 18 9.97 2.92 -4.62
N LEU A 19 11.02 2.91 -5.45
CA LEU A 19 12.28 3.58 -5.15
C LEU A 19 12.07 5.09 -4.94
N GLY A 20 11.26 5.73 -5.78
CA GLY A 20 10.88 7.14 -5.63
C GLY A 20 10.24 7.41 -4.27
N ILE A 21 9.31 6.56 -3.84
CA ILE A 21 8.68 6.67 -2.51
C ILE A 21 9.72 6.49 -1.40
N CYS A 22 10.61 5.51 -1.49
CA CYS A 22 11.70 5.31 -0.54
C CYS A 22 12.60 6.54 -0.41
N LEU A 23 12.95 7.17 -1.53
CA LEU A 23 13.75 8.40 -1.53
C LEU A 23 13.02 9.57 -0.87
N LEU A 24 11.73 9.76 -1.17
CA LEU A 24 10.92 10.80 -0.54
C LEU A 24 10.78 10.61 0.97
N VAL A 25 10.66 9.37 1.44
CA VAL A 25 10.68 9.05 2.87
C VAL A 25 12.04 9.32 3.49
N ALA A 26 13.13 8.89 2.83
CA ALA A 26 14.50 9.16 3.30
C ALA A 26 14.80 10.67 3.39
N GLN A 27 14.23 11.47 2.48
CA GLN A 27 14.31 12.93 2.47
C GLN A 27 13.32 13.61 3.43
N LYS A 28 12.55 12.85 4.21
CA LYS A 28 11.52 13.33 5.15
C LYS A 28 10.39 14.15 4.48
N GLN A 29 10.18 13.98 3.19
CA GLN A 29 9.07 14.58 2.45
C GLN A 29 7.79 13.74 2.54
N LEU A 30 7.92 12.46 2.90
CA LEU A 30 6.81 11.57 3.20
C LEU A 30 7.03 10.88 4.56
N PRO A 31 5.94 10.55 5.28
CA PRO A 31 6.03 9.78 6.52
C PRO A 31 6.44 8.33 6.22
N GLU A 32 7.07 7.66 7.20
CA GLU A 32 7.45 6.24 7.07
C GLU A 32 6.26 5.31 6.81
N SER A 33 5.05 5.71 7.21
CA SER A 33 3.81 4.98 6.91
C SER A 33 3.53 4.87 5.41
N ALA A 34 4.12 5.74 4.58
CA ALA A 34 4.08 5.62 3.12
C ALA A 34 4.80 4.37 2.60
N LEU A 35 5.69 3.74 3.39
CA LEU A 35 6.34 2.48 3.03
C LEU A 35 5.48 1.25 3.29
N SER A 36 4.22 1.42 3.69
CA SER A 36 3.30 0.30 3.87
C SER A 36 2.93 -0.31 2.51
N ILE A 37 3.74 -1.27 2.03
CA ILE A 37 3.62 -1.93 0.73
C ILE A 37 2.20 -2.48 0.48
N SER A 38 1.48 -2.86 1.54
CA SER A 38 0.07 -3.28 1.45
C SER A 38 -0.86 -2.26 0.80
N ASN A 39 -0.46 -0.99 0.72
CA ASN A 39 -1.29 0.07 0.14
C ASN A 39 -1.17 0.13 -1.39
N TYR A 40 -0.14 -0.48 -1.98
CA TYR A 40 0.22 -0.33 -3.40
C TYR A 40 -0.19 -1.52 -4.29
N HIS A 41 -0.79 -2.56 -3.72
CA HIS A 41 -1.31 -3.65 -4.52
C HIS A 41 -2.71 -3.34 -5.07
N SER A 42 -3.04 -3.94 -6.22
CA SER A 42 -4.29 -3.72 -6.95
C SER A 42 -5.54 -3.82 -6.08
N GLN A 43 -5.60 -4.80 -5.17
CA GLN A 43 -6.76 -4.97 -4.29
C GLN A 43 -6.99 -3.78 -3.33
N SER A 44 -5.93 -3.14 -2.82
CA SER A 44 -6.04 -1.98 -1.93
C SER A 44 -6.48 -0.74 -2.69
N CYS A 45 -5.96 -0.55 -3.91
CA CYS A 45 -6.39 0.50 -4.82
C CYS A 45 -7.88 0.36 -5.17
N GLU A 46 -8.31 -0.85 -5.56
CA GLU A 46 -9.70 -1.15 -5.89
C GLU A 46 -10.62 -0.96 -4.68
N SER A 47 -10.22 -1.41 -3.50
CA SER A 47 -10.97 -1.19 -2.26
C SER A 47 -11.18 0.30 -1.99
N THR A 48 -10.13 1.10 -2.12
CA THR A 48 -10.20 2.56 -1.93
C THR A 48 -11.11 3.22 -2.97
N PHE A 49 -11.02 2.79 -4.23
CA PHE A 49 -11.89 3.27 -5.30
C PHE A 49 -13.37 2.93 -5.04
N ARG A 50 -13.66 1.70 -4.60
CA ARG A 50 -15.02 1.28 -4.24
C ARG A 50 -15.57 2.06 -3.06
N LEU A 51 -14.75 2.30 -2.02
CA LEU A 51 -15.16 3.07 -0.85
C LEU A 51 -15.45 4.52 -1.23
N THR A 52 -14.56 5.18 -1.97
CA THR A 52 -14.77 6.57 -2.43
C THR A 52 -15.97 6.71 -3.36
N ARG A 53 -16.27 5.70 -4.18
CA ARG A 53 -17.52 5.63 -4.97
C ARG A 53 -18.75 5.50 -4.08
N SER A 54 -18.69 4.69 -3.02
CA SER A 54 -19.81 4.50 -2.09
C SER A 54 -20.15 5.75 -1.24
N MET A 55 -19.25 6.72 -1.21
CA MET A 55 -19.47 8.01 -0.54
C MET A 55 -20.31 8.99 -1.37
N SER A 56 -20.73 8.62 -2.60
CA SER A 56 -21.74 9.40 -3.35
C SER A 56 -23.07 9.43 -2.57
N GLY A 57 -23.77 10.57 -2.60
CA GLY A 57 -25.00 10.77 -1.82
C GLY A 57 -26.11 9.75 -2.15
N ALA A 58 -27.05 9.54 -1.21
CA ALA A 58 -28.08 8.49 -1.26
C ALA A 58 -28.96 8.48 -2.54
N PHE A 59 -29.02 9.60 -3.27
CA PHE A 59 -29.79 9.75 -4.51
C PHE A 59 -28.92 10.01 -5.75
N SER A 60 -27.59 9.92 -5.61
CA SER A 60 -26.65 10.14 -6.71
C SER A 60 -26.22 8.80 -7.30
N SER A 61 -26.73 8.52 -8.51
CA SER A 61 -26.25 7.42 -9.35
C SER A 61 -24.95 7.78 -10.09
N ILE A 62 -24.35 8.95 -9.80
CA ILE A 62 -23.11 9.39 -10.42
C ILE A 62 -21.96 8.55 -9.87
N VAL A 63 -21.55 7.62 -10.71
CA VAL A 63 -20.47 6.65 -10.48
C VAL A 63 -19.12 7.15 -10.95
N ASN A 64 -19.11 8.20 -11.76
CA ASN A 64 -17.92 8.83 -12.32
C ASN A 64 -17.57 10.06 -11.50
N PHE A 65 -16.31 10.18 -11.13
CA PHE A 65 -15.81 11.38 -10.47
C PHE A 65 -14.47 11.77 -11.07
N THR A 66 -14.20 13.08 -11.13
CA THR A 66 -12.90 13.58 -11.58
C THR A 66 -11.81 13.17 -10.59
N ILE A 67 -10.54 13.23 -11.01
CA ILE A 67 -9.40 12.95 -10.11
C ILE A 67 -9.45 13.87 -8.88
N GLU A 68 -9.83 15.14 -9.05
CA GLU A 68 -9.99 16.08 -7.94
C GLU A 68 -11.06 15.60 -6.93
N GLN A 69 -12.20 15.14 -7.44
CA GLN A 69 -13.28 14.60 -6.61
C GLN A 69 -12.86 13.30 -5.93
N PHE A 70 -12.08 12.45 -6.60
CA PHE A 70 -11.48 11.26 -5.99
C PHE A 70 -10.60 11.63 -4.80
N LEU A 71 -9.65 12.55 -4.99
CA LEU A 71 -8.71 12.98 -3.95
C LEU A 71 -9.43 13.58 -2.75
N LYS A 72 -10.44 14.43 -2.98
CA LYS A 72 -11.30 14.98 -1.92
C LYS A 72 -12.02 13.88 -1.12
N ARG A 73 -12.53 12.84 -1.79
CA ARG A 73 -13.21 11.73 -1.14
C ARG A 73 -12.24 10.79 -0.42
N ALA A 74 -11.07 10.53 -1.00
CA ALA A 74 -10.02 9.73 -0.37
C ALA A 74 -9.50 10.39 0.91
N GLY A 75 -9.32 11.71 0.92
CA GLY A 75 -8.97 12.45 2.13
C GLY A 75 -10.06 12.39 3.22
N LYS A 76 -11.35 12.43 2.83
CA LYS A 76 -12.44 12.18 3.79
C LYS A 76 -12.40 10.75 4.34
N LEU A 77 -12.12 9.76 3.48
CA LEU A 77 -12.02 8.36 3.86
C LEU A 77 -10.87 8.15 4.87
N SER A 78 -9.70 8.76 4.66
CA SER A 78 -8.57 8.63 5.59
C SER A 78 -8.91 9.15 6.98
N VAL A 79 -9.59 10.29 7.08
CA VAL A 79 -10.05 10.86 8.36
C VAL A 79 -11.06 9.92 9.04
N LEU A 80 -12.00 9.35 8.28
CA LEU A 80 -12.98 8.39 8.83
C LEU A 80 -12.28 7.13 9.39
N THR A 81 -11.31 6.59 8.66
CA THR A 81 -10.53 5.43 9.10
C THR A 81 -9.70 5.75 10.33
N GLU A 82 -9.13 6.95 10.42
CA GLU A 82 -8.39 7.40 11.60
C GLU A 82 -9.30 7.48 12.83
N ILE A 83 -10.49 8.10 12.70
CA ILE A 83 -11.49 8.18 13.78
C ILE A 83 -11.93 6.78 14.22
N GLU A 84 -12.17 5.87 13.27
CA GLU A 84 -12.54 4.48 13.56
C GLU A 84 -11.44 3.78 14.36
N ASN A 85 -10.19 3.87 13.92
CA ASN A 85 -9.03 3.29 14.61
C ASN A 85 -8.82 3.87 16.03
N GLN A 86 -9.00 5.18 16.21
CA GLN A 86 -8.92 5.83 17.53
C GLN A 86 -10.05 5.39 18.46
N SER A 87 -11.24 5.12 17.91
CA SER A 87 -12.39 4.64 18.69
C SER A 87 -12.23 3.18 19.15
N GLU A 88 -11.63 2.31 18.34
CA GLU A 88 -11.39 0.90 18.69
C GLU A 88 -10.22 0.72 19.67
N SER A 89 -9.20 1.58 19.59
CA SER A 89 -8.02 1.53 20.46
C SER A 89 -8.25 2.13 21.86
N GLY A 90 -9.43 2.69 22.14
CA GLY A 90 -9.77 3.26 23.44
C GLY A 90 -8.99 4.52 23.82
N GLN A 91 -8.30 5.15 22.85
CA GLN A 91 -7.45 6.32 23.10
C GLN A 91 -8.24 7.64 23.22
N LEU A 92 -9.52 7.65 22.85
CA LEU A 92 -10.39 8.81 23.00
C LEU A 92 -10.89 8.94 24.45
N LYS A 93 -10.61 10.09 25.09
CA LYS A 93 -11.17 10.46 26.40
C LYS A 93 -12.71 10.45 26.42
N CYS A 94 -13.35 10.63 25.26
CA CYS A 94 -14.79 10.53 25.09
C CYS A 94 -15.09 9.57 23.91
N PRO A 95 -15.66 8.38 24.16
CA PRO A 95 -15.92 7.42 23.10
C PRO A 95 -17.02 7.94 22.18
N LEU A 96 -16.69 8.23 20.92
CA LEU A 96 -17.65 8.52 19.86
C LEU A 96 -18.54 7.29 19.63
N LYS A 97 -19.72 7.28 20.26
CA LYS A 97 -20.77 6.28 20.02
C LYS A 97 -21.75 6.83 19.00
N PHE A 98 -21.61 6.40 17.75
CA PHE A 98 -22.66 6.62 16.75
C PHE A 98 -23.88 5.75 17.07
N PRO A 99 -25.11 6.26 16.91
CA PRO A 99 -26.32 5.46 17.02
C PRO A 99 -26.25 4.26 16.06
N LYS A 100 -26.03 3.06 16.60
CA LYS A 100 -26.04 1.83 15.81
C LYS A 100 -27.50 1.49 15.48
N HIS A 101 -27.95 1.84 14.29
CA HIS A 101 -29.17 1.24 13.76
C HIS A 101 -28.93 -0.27 13.64
N HIS A 102 -29.79 -1.08 14.27
CA HIS A 102 -29.65 -2.54 14.44
C HIS A 102 -29.57 -3.30 13.09
N LYS A 103 -28.47 -3.21 12.37
CA LYS A 103 -28.15 -4.11 11.26
C LYS A 103 -27.19 -5.17 11.82
N ARG A 104 -27.63 -6.43 11.79
CA ARG A 104 -26.86 -7.60 12.22
C ARG A 104 -25.51 -7.62 11.49
N GLN A 105 -24.45 -7.18 12.16
CA GLN A 105 -23.09 -7.31 11.63
C GLN A 105 -22.66 -8.78 11.75
N ARG A 106 -22.28 -9.37 10.62
CA ARG A 106 -21.60 -10.67 10.58
C ARG A 106 -20.28 -10.51 11.35
N LYS A 107 -20.04 -11.33 12.37
CA LYS A 107 -18.81 -11.31 13.18
C LYS A 107 -17.61 -11.43 12.24
N ARG A 108 -16.89 -10.33 12.03
CA ARG A 108 -15.62 -10.32 11.31
C ARG A 108 -14.58 -10.97 12.23
N THR A 109 -14.01 -12.09 11.81
CA THR A 109 -12.86 -12.69 12.48
C THR A 109 -11.70 -11.71 12.35
N ILE A 110 -11.40 -10.99 13.43
CA ILE A 110 -10.25 -10.08 13.48
C ILE A 110 -9.00 -10.95 13.52
N LEU A 111 -8.35 -11.12 12.37
CA LEU A 111 -6.95 -11.56 12.32
C LEU A 111 -6.15 -10.48 13.03
N LYS A 112 -5.72 -10.77 14.26
CA LYS A 112 -4.77 -9.94 15.01
C LYS A 112 -3.49 -9.82 14.17
N LYS A 113 -3.37 -8.72 13.44
CA LYS A 113 -2.11 -8.33 12.79
C LYS A 113 -1.12 -8.11 13.92
N GLN A 114 -0.21 -9.05 14.12
CA GLN A 114 0.91 -8.88 15.02
C GLN A 114 1.72 -7.68 14.50
N ILE A 115 1.58 -6.55 15.18
CA ILE A 115 2.55 -5.47 15.10
C ILE A 115 3.76 -5.99 15.88
N ALA A 116 4.59 -6.78 15.22
CA ALA A 116 5.94 -7.03 15.71
C ALA A 116 6.61 -5.65 15.77
N GLY A 117 7.14 -5.31 16.95
CA GLY A 117 7.86 -4.06 17.17
C GLY A 117 9.02 -3.97 16.19
N SER A 118 8.83 -3.22 15.11
CA SER A 118 9.90 -2.85 14.22
C SER A 118 10.75 -1.85 15.00
N SER A 119 11.93 -2.30 15.43
CA SER A 119 13.07 -1.39 15.64
C SER A 119 13.04 -0.35 14.52
N MET A 120 13.05 0.94 14.89
CA MET A 120 13.10 2.05 13.95
C MET A 120 14.42 2.00 13.18
N ASN A 121 14.44 1.20 12.13
CA ASN A 121 15.49 1.28 11.13
C ASN A 121 15.17 2.50 10.28
N HIS A 122 15.67 3.66 10.70
CA HIS A 122 15.58 4.89 9.93
C HIS A 122 16.11 4.61 8.51
N LEU A 123 15.26 4.81 7.51
CA LEU A 123 15.64 4.57 6.12
C LEU A 123 16.66 5.64 5.71
N THR A 124 17.92 5.24 5.53
CA THR A 124 19.01 6.08 5.03
C THR A 124 19.34 5.71 3.59
N ILE A 125 19.95 6.63 2.84
CA ILE A 125 20.42 6.38 1.47
C ILE A 125 21.38 5.18 1.42
N ASP A 126 22.27 5.07 2.43
CA ASP A 126 23.18 3.93 2.58
C ASP A 126 22.44 2.59 2.73
N ASN A 127 21.34 2.55 3.50
CA ASN A 127 20.51 1.36 3.65
C ASN A 127 19.83 0.97 2.33
N ILE A 128 19.37 1.96 1.55
CA ILE A 128 18.78 1.72 0.21
C ILE A 128 19.83 1.15 -0.73
N GLN A 129 21.03 1.75 -0.77
CA GLN A 129 22.11 1.30 -1.64
C GLN A 129 22.56 -0.13 -1.30
N LYS A 130 22.72 -0.45 -0.01
CA LYS A 130 23.02 -1.82 0.45
C LYS A 130 21.92 -2.82 0.06
N ALA A 131 20.65 -2.43 0.14
CA ALA A 131 19.54 -3.28 -0.28
C ALA A 131 19.56 -3.54 -1.79
N ILE A 132 19.88 -2.53 -2.60
CA ILE A 132 20.01 -2.66 -4.07
C ILE A 132 21.12 -3.66 -4.41
N TYR A 133 22.30 -3.54 -3.80
CA TYR A 133 23.39 -4.48 -4.07
C TYR A 133 23.05 -5.92 -3.66
N ARG A 134 22.43 -6.11 -2.49
CA ARG A 134 21.98 -7.45 -2.08
C ARG A 134 20.96 -8.05 -3.06
N ALA A 135 19.97 -7.26 -3.48
CA ALA A 135 18.99 -7.73 -4.45
C ALA A 135 19.62 -8.09 -5.80
N PHE A 136 20.63 -7.35 -6.23
CA PHE A 136 21.41 -7.67 -7.42
C PHE A 136 22.16 -9.00 -7.28
N ASP A 137 22.87 -9.20 -6.17
CA ASP A 137 23.60 -10.44 -5.90
C ASP A 137 22.66 -11.65 -5.83
N ASP A 138 21.51 -11.51 -5.16
CA ASP A 138 20.47 -12.53 -5.08
C ASP A 138 19.92 -12.90 -6.47
N ALA A 139 19.65 -11.90 -7.31
CA ALA A 139 19.19 -12.11 -8.68
C ALA A 139 20.25 -12.82 -9.53
N TYR A 140 21.53 -12.44 -9.39
CA TYR A 140 22.64 -13.07 -10.09
C TYR A 140 22.80 -14.54 -9.67
N ASN A 141 22.71 -14.84 -8.38
CA ASN A 141 22.73 -16.20 -7.85
C ASN A 141 21.55 -17.03 -8.38
N LEU A 142 20.36 -16.44 -8.45
CA LEU A 142 19.19 -17.10 -9.03
C LEU A 142 19.37 -17.42 -10.53
N LEU A 143 19.95 -16.48 -11.29
CA LEU A 143 20.27 -16.69 -12.71
C LEU A 143 21.32 -17.78 -12.92
N SER A 144 22.31 -17.85 -12.03
CA SER A 144 23.34 -18.89 -12.08
C SER A 144 22.79 -20.29 -11.78
N THR A 145 21.77 -20.40 -10.92
CA THR A 145 21.14 -21.69 -10.56
C THR A 145 20.13 -22.19 -11.58
N VAL A 146 19.56 -21.30 -12.41
CA VAL A 146 18.56 -21.66 -13.45
C VAL A 146 19.21 -22.02 -14.80
N ASP A 147 20.55 -22.04 -14.88
CA ASP A 147 21.36 -22.39 -16.08
C ASP A 147 20.89 -21.71 -17.38
N ILE A 148 20.50 -20.43 -17.31
CA ILE A 148 20.11 -19.65 -18.51
C ILE A 148 21.36 -19.28 -19.34
N ASN A 149 22.55 -19.33 -18.74
CA ASN A 149 23.82 -19.02 -19.41
C ASN A 149 24.23 -20.05 -20.47
N SER A 150 23.73 -21.29 -20.41
CA SER A 150 23.93 -22.29 -21.47
C SER A 150 23.01 -22.07 -22.68
N ALA A 151 21.86 -21.42 -22.48
CA ALA A 151 20.86 -21.16 -23.54
C ALA A 151 21.11 -19.86 -24.33
N LEU A 152 21.83 -18.88 -23.78
CA LEU A 152 22.12 -17.59 -24.44
C LEU A 152 23.42 -17.55 -25.27
N ARG A 153 24.13 -18.69 -25.42
CA ARG A 153 25.39 -18.81 -26.17
C ARG A 153 25.25 -19.31 -27.62
N LYS A 154 24.14 -19.03 -28.31
CA LYS A 154 23.99 -19.32 -29.75
C LYS A 154 23.81 -18.04 -30.56
#